data_AF-A0A7K1YRE3-F1
#
_entry.id   AF-A0A7K1YRE3-F1
#
_cell.length_a   1.000
_cell.length_b   1.000
_cell.length_c   1.000
_cell.angle_alpha   90.00
_cell.angle_beta   90.00
_cell.angle_gamma   90.00
#
_symmetry.space_group_name_H-M   'P 1'
#
loop_
_entity.id
_entity.type
_entity.pdbx_description
1 polymer ?
#
loop_
_entity_poly.entity_id
_entity_poly.type
_entity_poly.pdbx_seq_one_letter_code
_entity_poly.pdbx_strand_id
1 'polypeptide(L)'
;MIGERGPGWGVDFGVAGEIPADALAAGSDPAAARIVAEARRANLAIPPVVLTGGDLARTLGLAPARAMSQPVAATGARFAIDVGAALVDGRLHWFVAHLVARRSWWRGRLLVAANASFIGRWNAAPRSHAGDGRLDVFDADPPLVVRLAARRRLPSGSHVPHPQITQRRIAAAQYDLDPALDVYLDGVRLGRARTLSLRVEPGALEVWIPSGS
;
A
#
# COMPACT_ATOMS: atom_id res chain seq x y z
N MET A 1 23.07 -14.58 -9.19
CA MET A 1 22.84 -15.78 -8.37
C MET A 1 21.61 -15.52 -7.52
N ILE A 2 20.48 -16.07 -7.94
CA ILE A 2 19.20 -16.04 -7.22
C ILE A 2 19.36 -16.93 -5.99
N GLY A 3 19.40 -16.33 -4.81
CA GLY A 3 19.74 -17.02 -3.56
C GLY A 3 18.65 -18.02 -3.16
N GLU A 4 19.04 -19.28 -2.97
CA GLU A 4 18.23 -20.26 -2.28
C GLU A 4 18.20 -20.01 -0.76
N ARG A 5 16.97 -19.84 -0.26
CA ARG A 5 16.36 -20.40 0.97
C ARG A 5 16.75 -19.87 2.37
N GLY A 6 15.70 -19.49 3.09
CA GLY A 6 15.47 -19.81 4.50
C GLY A 6 13.99 -20.22 4.71
N PRO A 7 13.67 -21.28 5.47
CA PRO A 7 12.30 -21.75 5.66
C PRO A 7 11.55 -20.84 6.64
N GLY A 8 10.44 -20.23 6.21
CA GLY A 8 9.50 -19.55 7.13
C GLY A 8 9.13 -18.08 6.81
N TRP A 9 9.62 -17.49 5.73
CA TRP A 9 9.16 -16.17 5.28
C TRP A 9 8.16 -16.34 4.14
N GLY A 10 6.87 -16.11 4.38
CA GLY A 10 5.81 -16.13 3.38
C GLY A 10 5.86 -14.94 2.43
N VAL A 11 7.00 -14.74 1.76
CA VAL A 11 7.20 -13.70 0.75
C VAL A 11 6.85 -14.26 -0.63
N ASP A 12 5.92 -13.61 -1.32
CA ASP A 12 5.67 -13.83 -2.75
C ASP A 12 6.81 -13.22 -3.54
N PHE A 13 7.47 -14.03 -4.37
CA PHE A 13 8.56 -13.59 -5.24
C PHE A 13 8.06 -13.22 -6.65
N GLY A 14 6.76 -13.34 -6.89
CA GLY A 14 6.14 -13.13 -8.18
C GLY A 14 6.47 -14.25 -9.17
N VAL A 15 5.88 -14.14 -10.36
CA VAL A 15 6.12 -15.04 -11.47
C VAL A 15 7.05 -14.36 -12.47
N ALA A 16 8.23 -14.91 -12.70
CA ALA A 16 9.14 -14.38 -13.72
C ALA A 16 8.51 -14.47 -15.11
N GLY A 17 8.68 -13.43 -15.93
CA GLY A 17 8.15 -13.39 -17.29
C GLY A 17 8.60 -12.17 -18.08
N GLU A 18 8.10 -12.08 -19.31
CA GLU A 18 8.25 -10.91 -20.17
C GLU A 18 7.23 -9.84 -19.80
N ILE A 19 7.71 -8.60 -19.65
CA ILE A 19 6.85 -7.46 -19.36
C ILE A 19 6.01 -7.14 -20.61
N PRO A 20 4.67 -7.05 -20.50
CA PRO A 20 3.81 -6.70 -21.63
C PRO A 20 4.22 -5.37 -22.27
N ALA A 21 4.21 -5.32 -23.60
CA ALA A 21 4.62 -4.13 -24.35
C ALA A 21 3.71 -2.91 -24.12
N ASP A 22 2.46 -3.16 -23.70
CA ASP A 22 1.46 -2.16 -23.35
C ASP A 22 1.45 -1.79 -21.85
N ALA A 23 2.39 -2.34 -21.06
CA ALA A 23 2.48 -2.03 -19.64
C ALA A 23 2.85 -0.55 -19.41
N LEU A 24 2.13 0.10 -18.50
CA LEU A 24 2.37 1.50 -18.16
C LEU A 24 3.35 1.62 -16.99
N ALA A 25 4.27 2.59 -17.05
CA ALA A 25 5.23 2.82 -15.98
C ALA A 25 4.66 3.73 -14.86
N ALA A 26 4.86 3.34 -13.60
CA ALA A 26 4.53 4.15 -12.44
C ALA A 26 5.75 4.29 -11.49
N GLY A 27 6.26 5.52 -11.37
CA GLY A 27 7.38 5.84 -10.49
C GLY A 27 7.01 6.08 -9.02
N SER A 28 5.73 5.99 -8.67
CA SER A 28 5.24 6.15 -7.29
C SER A 28 3.86 5.53 -7.11
N ASP A 29 3.48 5.25 -5.86
CA ASP A 29 2.15 4.68 -5.54
C ASP A 29 0.99 5.57 -6.06
N PRO A 30 1.02 6.92 -5.92
CA PRO A 30 0.01 7.78 -6.52
C PRO A 30 -0.08 7.71 -8.04
N ALA A 31 1.03 7.46 -8.73
CA ALA A 31 1.03 7.31 -10.17
C ALA A 31 0.34 6.01 -10.59
N ALA A 32 0.61 4.90 -9.88
CA ALA A 32 -0.08 3.63 -10.09
C ALA A 32 -1.59 3.75 -9.76
N ALA A 33 -1.94 4.39 -8.65
CA ALA A 33 -3.34 4.63 -8.29
C ALA A 33 -4.09 5.49 -9.30
N ARG A 34 -3.40 6.43 -9.98
CA ARG A 34 -4.00 7.21 -11.06
C ARG A 34 -4.36 6.35 -12.27
N ILE A 35 -3.48 5.44 -12.68
CA ILE A 35 -3.74 4.49 -13.78
C ILE A 35 -4.97 3.65 -13.46
N VAL A 36 -5.05 3.11 -12.24
CA VAL A 36 -6.22 2.37 -11.75
C VAL A 36 -7.49 3.22 -11.83
N ALA A 37 -7.45 4.44 -11.30
CA ALA A 37 -8.61 5.33 -11.24
C ALA A 37 -9.10 5.75 -12.63
N GLU A 38 -8.18 6.02 -13.56
CA GLU A 38 -8.52 6.37 -14.96
C GLU A 38 -9.20 5.21 -15.66
N ALA A 39 -8.62 4.00 -15.59
CA ALA A 39 -9.23 2.79 -16.17
C ALA A 39 -10.61 2.50 -15.57
N ARG A 40 -10.75 2.55 -14.23
CA ARG A 40 -12.03 2.31 -13.54
C ARG A 40 -13.10 3.33 -13.93
N ARG A 41 -12.74 4.62 -14.03
CA ARG A 41 -13.69 5.68 -14.45
C ARG A 41 -14.09 5.56 -15.92
N ALA A 42 -13.19 5.07 -16.77
CA ALA A 42 -13.46 4.78 -18.17
C ALA A 42 -14.20 3.45 -18.39
N ASN A 43 -14.45 2.68 -17.33
CA ASN A 43 -14.99 1.31 -17.40
C ASN A 43 -14.15 0.39 -18.30
N LEU A 44 -12.83 0.51 -18.20
CA LEU A 44 -11.84 -0.30 -18.91
C LEU A 44 -11.12 -1.26 -17.96
N ALA A 45 -10.53 -2.31 -18.53
CA ALA A 45 -9.56 -3.12 -17.81
C ALA A 45 -8.36 -2.25 -17.40
N ILE A 46 -7.81 -2.50 -16.21
CA ILE A 46 -6.60 -1.81 -15.76
C ILE A 46 -5.43 -2.41 -16.54
N PRO A 47 -4.63 -1.61 -17.26
CA PRO A 47 -3.46 -2.13 -17.97
C PRO A 47 -2.41 -2.63 -16.97
N PRO A 48 -1.52 -3.56 -17.37
CA PRO A 48 -0.38 -3.94 -16.55
C PRO A 48 0.47 -2.73 -16.17
N VAL A 49 1.01 -2.70 -14.94
CA VAL A 49 1.81 -1.58 -14.45
C VAL A 49 3.21 -2.00 -14.08
N VAL A 50 4.21 -1.37 -14.67
CA VAL A 50 5.61 -1.51 -14.24
C VAL A 50 5.89 -0.53 -13.11
N LEU A 51 6.22 -1.04 -11.92
CA LEU A 51 6.55 -0.20 -10.77
C LEU A 51 8.05 0.09 -10.76
N THR A 52 8.41 1.37 -10.81
CA THR A 52 9.80 1.84 -10.74
C THR A 52 10.11 2.61 -9.45
N GLY A 53 9.11 2.81 -8.59
CA GLY A 53 9.27 3.45 -7.29
C GLY A 53 7.99 3.39 -6.46
N GLY A 54 8.07 3.88 -5.22
CA GLY A 54 6.98 3.83 -4.26
C GLY A 54 7.13 2.73 -3.21
N ASP A 55 6.21 2.74 -2.26
CA ASP A 55 6.17 1.83 -1.13
C ASP A 55 5.71 0.43 -1.54
N LEU A 56 4.79 0.35 -2.51
CA LEU A 56 4.36 -0.93 -3.08
C LEU A 56 5.52 -1.60 -3.82
N ALA A 57 6.24 -0.87 -4.67
CA ALA A 57 7.38 -1.41 -5.40
C ALA A 57 8.44 -2.01 -4.46
N ARG A 58 8.70 -1.33 -3.34
CA ARG A 58 9.62 -1.78 -2.30
C ARG A 58 9.10 -2.97 -1.51
N THR A 59 7.79 -3.04 -1.27
CA THR A 59 7.13 -4.23 -0.69
C THR A 59 7.36 -5.46 -1.55
N LEU A 60 7.33 -5.29 -2.88
CA LEU A 60 7.55 -6.35 -3.87
C LEU A 60 9.04 -6.58 -4.22
N GLY A 61 9.97 -5.97 -3.47
CA GLY A 61 11.40 -6.25 -3.58
C GLY A 61 12.21 -5.30 -4.47
N LEU A 62 11.65 -4.18 -4.96
CA LEU A 62 12.44 -3.18 -5.68
C LEU A 62 13.43 -2.48 -4.72
N ALA A 63 14.72 -2.66 -4.99
CA ALA A 63 15.79 -2.05 -4.21
C ALA A 63 15.85 -0.51 -4.43
N PRO A 64 16.10 0.31 -3.40
CA PRO A 64 16.13 1.78 -3.51
C PRO A 64 17.11 2.33 -4.55
N ALA A 65 18.24 1.65 -4.78
CA ALA A 65 19.26 2.07 -5.75
C ALA A 65 18.85 1.80 -7.22
N ARG A 66 17.82 0.99 -7.47
CA ARG A 66 17.29 0.67 -8.81
C ARG A 66 16.17 1.61 -9.26
N ALA A 67 15.64 2.44 -8.37
CA ALA A 67 14.50 3.31 -8.66
C ALA A 67 14.82 4.48 -9.60
N MET A 68 16.10 4.67 -9.96
CA MET A 68 16.54 5.77 -10.83
C MET A 68 17.52 5.23 -11.88
N SER A 69 17.14 5.38 -13.15
CA SER A 69 18.03 5.49 -14.33
C SER A 69 18.28 4.27 -15.22
N GLN A 70 17.48 3.20 -15.19
CA GLN A 70 17.61 2.13 -16.20
C GLN A 70 16.40 2.04 -17.13
N PRO A 71 16.60 1.71 -18.43
CA PRO A 71 15.50 1.28 -19.30
C PRO A 71 14.74 0.15 -18.61
N VAL A 72 13.41 0.15 -18.73
CA VAL A 72 12.59 -0.97 -18.24
C VAL A 72 13.11 -2.24 -18.91
N ALA A 73 13.65 -3.17 -18.13
CA ALA A 73 14.09 -4.46 -18.65
C ALA A 73 12.92 -5.15 -19.36
N ALA A 74 13.19 -5.93 -20.41
CA ALA A 74 12.14 -6.68 -21.12
C ALA A 74 11.49 -7.77 -20.24
N THR A 75 12.13 -8.13 -19.12
CA THR A 75 11.68 -9.17 -18.20
C THR A 75 11.59 -8.67 -16.77
N GLY A 76 10.71 -9.27 -15.99
CA GLY A 76 10.45 -8.90 -14.61
C GLY A 76 9.74 -10.00 -13.82
N ALA A 77 9.49 -9.73 -12.55
CA ALA A 77 8.60 -10.53 -11.72
C ALA A 77 7.19 -9.91 -11.77
N ARG A 78 6.20 -10.72 -12.12
CA ARG A 78 4.78 -10.38 -12.18
C ARG A 78 4.08 -10.71 -10.88
N PHE A 79 3.22 -9.82 -10.42
CA PHE A 79 2.38 -9.99 -9.25
C PHE A 79 0.94 -9.61 -9.59
N ALA A 80 -0.02 -10.35 -9.05
CA ALA A 80 -1.40 -9.91 -8.98
C ALA A 80 -1.61 -9.28 -7.60
N ILE A 81 -1.92 -8.00 -7.56
CA ILE A 81 -2.12 -7.28 -6.31
C ILE A 81 -3.54 -6.75 -6.18
N ASP A 82 -3.97 -6.69 -4.93
CA ASP A 82 -5.20 -6.09 -4.49
C ASP A 82 -5.16 -4.58 -4.71
N VAL A 83 -6.32 -4.01 -4.98
CA VAL A 83 -6.53 -2.56 -5.02
C VAL A 83 -7.49 -2.17 -3.89
N GLY A 84 -7.14 -1.12 -3.15
CA GLY A 84 -8.04 -0.53 -2.17
C GLY A 84 -9.02 0.43 -2.83
N ALA A 85 -10.32 0.21 -2.65
CA ALA A 85 -11.37 1.15 -2.99
C ALA A 85 -11.86 1.86 -1.72
N ALA A 86 -11.89 3.18 -1.76
CA ALA A 86 -12.30 4.04 -0.65
C ALA A 86 -13.46 4.95 -1.07
N LEU A 87 -14.60 4.81 -0.41
CA LEU A 87 -15.71 5.75 -0.49
C LEU A 87 -15.54 6.80 0.62
N VAL A 88 -15.12 8.00 0.26
CA VAL A 88 -14.82 9.11 1.18
C VAL A 88 -15.90 10.17 1.02
N ASP A 89 -16.73 10.37 2.04
CA ASP A 89 -17.90 11.28 1.98
C ASP A 89 -18.72 11.13 0.67
N GLY A 90 -18.98 9.87 0.29
CA GLY A 90 -19.76 9.52 -0.89
C GLY A 90 -19.02 9.56 -2.22
N ARG A 91 -17.72 9.88 -2.24
CA ARG A 91 -16.90 9.89 -3.46
C ARG A 91 -15.96 8.70 -3.51
N LEU A 92 -15.95 7.99 -4.64
CA LEU A 92 -15.13 6.80 -4.82
C LEU A 92 -13.70 7.17 -5.28
N HIS A 93 -12.73 6.59 -4.61
CA HIS A 93 -11.30 6.72 -4.87
C HIS A 93 -10.61 5.36 -4.78
N TRP A 94 -9.41 5.25 -5.35
CA TRP A 94 -8.58 4.04 -5.29
C TRP A 94 -7.20 4.36 -4.76
N PHE A 95 -6.58 3.37 -4.11
CA PHE A 95 -5.20 3.39 -3.65
C PHE A 95 -4.59 2.01 -3.82
N VAL A 96 -3.27 1.94 -3.99
CA VAL A 96 -2.55 0.69 -4.22
C VAL A 96 -1.68 0.27 -3.03
N ALA A 97 -1.27 1.22 -2.20
CA ALA A 97 -0.37 0.98 -1.09
C ALA A 97 -1.06 1.25 0.25
N HIS A 98 -1.54 2.49 0.48
CA HIS A 98 -2.06 2.88 1.80
C HIS A 98 -3.19 3.90 1.76
N LEU A 99 -4.09 3.77 2.74
CA LEU A 99 -4.93 4.84 3.21
C LEU A 99 -4.51 5.24 4.62
N VAL A 100 -4.44 6.55 4.87
CA VAL A 100 -4.22 7.11 6.20
C VAL A 100 -5.27 8.18 6.48
N ALA A 101 -6.12 7.97 7.48
CA ALA A 101 -7.02 8.98 8.02
C ALA A 101 -6.54 9.42 9.40
N ARG A 102 -6.23 10.71 9.57
CA ARG A 102 -5.67 11.23 10.81
C ARG A 102 -5.93 12.70 11.00
N ARG A 103 -5.91 13.15 12.25
CA ARG A 103 -5.87 14.59 12.59
C ARG A 103 -4.44 15.15 12.56
N SER A 104 -3.49 14.36 13.06
CA SER A 104 -2.08 14.71 13.14
C SER A 104 -1.26 13.45 13.33
N TRP A 105 0.04 13.49 13.00
CA TRP A 105 0.95 12.40 13.41
C TRP A 105 1.12 12.32 14.94
N TRP A 106 0.89 13.42 15.65
CA TRP A 106 1.28 13.57 17.06
C TRP A 106 0.12 13.50 18.06
N ARG A 107 -1.12 13.66 17.60
CA ARG A 107 -2.32 13.68 18.45
C ARG A 107 -3.58 13.28 17.69
N GLY A 108 -4.54 12.73 18.41
CA GLY A 108 -5.86 12.34 17.90
C GLY A 108 -5.81 11.07 17.06
N ARG A 109 -6.99 10.50 16.81
CA ARG A 109 -7.17 9.24 16.07
C ARG A 109 -6.32 9.15 14.79
N LEU A 110 -5.73 7.97 14.63
CA LEU A 110 -4.97 7.52 13.47
C LEU A 110 -5.57 6.19 13.02
N LEU A 111 -6.16 6.23 11.83
CA LEU A 111 -6.62 5.06 11.10
C LEU A 111 -5.70 4.87 9.89
N VAL A 112 -5.16 3.68 9.74
CA VAL A 112 -4.31 3.27 8.63
C VAL A 112 -4.88 1.99 8.06
N ALA A 113 -5.06 1.92 6.75
CA ALA A 113 -5.32 0.67 6.04
C ALA A 113 -4.16 0.45 5.06
N ALA A 114 -3.42 -0.63 5.26
CA ALA A 114 -2.22 -0.96 4.50
C ALA A 114 -2.47 -2.18 3.61
N ASN A 115 -2.11 -2.03 2.33
CA ASN A 115 -1.97 -3.10 1.34
C ASN A 115 -0.49 -3.44 1.10
N ALA A 116 0.41 -2.51 1.45
CA ALA A 116 1.85 -2.66 1.35
C ALA A 116 2.50 -2.67 2.74
N SER A 117 3.62 -3.38 2.86
CA SER A 117 4.32 -3.59 4.13
C SER A 117 5.02 -2.32 4.62
N PHE A 118 5.29 -1.36 3.72
CA PHE A 118 6.03 -0.15 4.03
C PHE A 118 5.17 1.10 3.93
N ILE A 119 5.13 1.97 4.94
CA ILE A 119 4.57 3.33 4.82
C ILE A 119 5.72 4.33 4.90
N GLY A 120 6.14 4.88 3.75
CA GLY A 120 7.38 5.65 3.64
C GLY A 120 8.55 4.89 4.27
N ARG A 121 9.31 5.52 5.16
CA ARG A 121 10.46 4.86 5.82
C ARG A 121 10.11 3.76 6.84
N TRP A 122 8.82 3.47 7.09
CA TRP A 122 8.40 2.54 8.14
C TRP A 122 8.04 1.18 7.56
N ASN A 123 8.59 0.09 8.11
CA ASN A 123 8.09 -1.26 7.86
C ASN A 123 6.85 -1.48 8.75
N ALA A 124 5.73 -0.91 8.32
CA ALA A 124 4.52 -0.76 9.11
C ALA A 124 3.71 -2.08 9.20
N ALA A 125 3.84 -2.96 8.21
CA ALA A 125 3.10 -4.21 8.15
C ALA A 125 3.95 -5.34 7.52
N PRO A 126 4.96 -5.89 8.23
CA PRO A 126 5.88 -6.90 7.67
C PRO A 126 5.24 -8.22 7.23
N ARG A 127 3.91 -8.39 7.40
CA ARG A 127 3.13 -9.56 6.95
C ARG A 127 2.07 -9.22 5.88
N SER A 128 2.03 -7.97 5.41
CA SER A 128 1.10 -7.55 4.37
C SER A 128 1.46 -8.25 3.07
N HIS A 129 0.60 -9.15 2.62
CA HIS A 129 0.72 -9.76 1.29
C HIS A 129 -0.22 -9.00 0.38
N ALA A 130 0.34 -8.21 -0.55
CA ALA A 130 -0.42 -7.26 -1.36
C ALA A 130 -1.47 -7.89 -2.30
N GLY A 131 -1.77 -9.18 -2.20
CA GLY A 131 -2.66 -9.94 -3.08
C GLY A 131 -3.48 -11.02 -2.36
N ASP A 132 -3.68 -10.88 -1.04
CA ASP A 132 -4.40 -11.89 -0.23
C ASP A 132 -5.87 -11.57 0.06
N GLY A 133 -6.38 -10.53 -0.59
CA GLY A 133 -7.75 -10.03 -0.49
C GLY A 133 -8.02 -9.24 0.79
N ARG A 134 -6.99 -8.80 1.53
CA ARG A 134 -7.16 -8.13 2.83
C ARG A 134 -6.28 -6.88 2.97
N LEU A 135 -6.79 -5.91 3.71
CA LEU A 135 -6.01 -4.78 4.24
C LEU A 135 -5.67 -5.03 5.70
N ASP A 136 -4.41 -4.79 6.07
CA ASP A 136 -4.00 -4.63 7.46
C ASP A 136 -4.43 -3.26 7.95
N VAL A 137 -5.43 -3.23 8.83
CA VAL A 137 -5.95 -2.01 9.43
C VAL A 137 -5.43 -1.82 10.84
N PHE A 138 -4.93 -0.62 11.09
CA PHE A 138 -4.58 -0.11 12.41
C PHE A 138 -5.50 1.07 12.73
N ASP A 139 -6.26 0.98 13.82
CA ASP A 139 -7.11 2.06 14.32
C ASP A 139 -6.78 2.32 15.79
N ALA A 140 -6.32 3.53 16.08
CA ALA A 140 -5.88 3.88 17.42
C ALA A 140 -5.94 5.38 17.68
N ASP A 141 -6.13 5.76 18.95
CA ASP A 141 -5.87 7.12 19.42
C ASP A 141 -4.85 7.14 20.59
N PRO A 142 -3.59 6.77 20.32
CA PRO A 142 -2.60 6.66 21.39
C PRO A 142 -2.13 8.05 21.86
N PRO A 143 -1.74 8.18 23.14
CA PRO A 143 -1.08 9.37 23.66
C PRO A 143 0.30 9.58 23.02
N LEU A 144 0.83 10.80 23.11
CA LEU A 144 2.09 11.22 22.46
C LEU A 144 3.27 10.29 22.80
N VAL A 145 3.37 9.83 24.06
CA VAL A 145 4.46 8.96 24.52
C VAL A 145 4.48 7.61 23.77
N VAL A 146 3.31 7.04 23.51
CA VAL A 146 3.17 5.78 22.77
C VAL A 146 3.54 5.99 21.29
N ARG A 147 3.18 7.13 20.71
CA ARG A 147 3.56 7.49 19.32
C ARG A 147 5.06 7.65 19.16
N LEU A 148 5.73 8.29 20.14
CA LEU A 148 7.18 8.44 20.14
C LEU A 148 7.88 7.09 20.25
N ALA A 149 7.40 6.21 21.13
CA ALA A 149 7.91 4.85 21.25
C ALA A 149 7.71 4.04 19.95
N ALA A 150 6.53 4.11 19.35
CA ALA A 150 6.23 3.45 18.08
C ALA A 150 7.13 3.97 16.96
N ARG A 151 7.29 5.29 16.79
CA ARG A 151 8.15 5.88 15.75
C ARG A 151 9.61 5.39 15.82
N ARG A 152 10.12 5.11 17.03
CA ARG A 152 11.48 4.58 17.23
C ARG A 152 11.60 3.10 16.86
N ARG A 153 10.51 2.33 16.93
CA ARG A 153 10.48 0.87 16.75
C ARG A 153 9.88 0.41 15.40
N LEU A 154 9.11 1.25 14.74
CA LEU A 154 8.54 0.99 13.40
C LEU A 154 9.60 0.73 12.31
N PRO A 155 10.80 1.33 12.33
CA PRO A 155 11.84 0.95 11.38
C PRO A 155 12.32 -0.51 11.51
N SER A 156 12.26 -1.08 12.71
CA SER A 156 12.68 -2.48 12.97
C SER A 156 11.52 -3.48 12.93
N GLY A 157 10.30 -3.05 12.56
CA GLY A 157 9.11 -3.92 12.49
C GLY A 157 8.62 -4.43 13.86
N SER A 158 9.12 -3.89 14.98
CA SER A 158 8.77 -4.36 16.32
C SER A 158 7.50 -3.67 16.82
N HIS A 159 6.33 -4.29 16.61
CA HIS A 159 5.04 -3.75 17.08
C HIS A 159 4.97 -3.76 18.62
N VAL A 160 4.44 -2.68 19.21
CA VAL A 160 4.14 -2.62 20.65
C VAL A 160 2.66 -2.94 20.84
N PRO A 161 2.28 -4.11 21.37
CA PRO A 161 0.88 -4.34 21.74
C PRO A 161 0.49 -3.30 22.79
N HIS A 162 -0.51 -2.48 22.48
CA HIS A 162 -1.07 -1.49 23.39
C HIS A 162 -2.58 -1.64 23.41
N PRO A 163 -3.24 -1.58 24.58
CA PRO A 163 -4.68 -1.83 24.71
C PRO A 163 -5.59 -0.84 23.94
N GLN A 164 -5.03 0.28 23.49
CA GLN A 164 -5.73 1.30 22.66
C GLN A 164 -5.45 1.16 21.16
N ILE A 165 -4.79 0.09 20.74
CA ILE A 165 -4.49 -0.20 19.34
C ILE A 165 -5.36 -1.38 18.92
N THR A 166 -6.24 -1.14 17.96
CA THR A 166 -6.94 -2.24 17.30
C THR A 166 -6.27 -2.54 15.97
N GLN A 167 -5.80 -3.77 15.80
CA GLN A 167 -5.28 -4.27 14.53
C GLN A 167 -6.24 -5.34 13.98
N ARG A 168 -6.64 -5.21 12.72
CA ARG A 168 -7.57 -6.15 12.05
C ARG A 168 -7.14 -6.37 10.60
N ARG A 169 -7.48 -7.53 10.06
CA ARG A 169 -7.40 -7.80 8.62
C ARG A 169 -8.80 -7.80 8.03
N ILE A 170 -9.08 -6.91 7.10
CA ILE A 170 -10.43 -6.70 6.57
C ILE A 170 -10.46 -6.86 5.05
N ALA A 171 -11.56 -7.36 4.50
CA ALA A 171 -11.84 -7.24 3.06
C ALA A 171 -12.73 -6.00 2.78
N ALA A 172 -13.52 -5.58 3.76
CA ALA A 172 -14.30 -4.35 3.74
C ALA A 172 -14.59 -3.88 5.17
N ALA A 173 -14.76 -2.58 5.36
CA ALA A 173 -15.20 -1.99 6.61
C ALA A 173 -15.73 -0.57 6.39
N GLN A 174 -16.51 -0.07 7.34
CA GLN A 174 -16.96 1.31 7.39
C GLN A 174 -16.54 1.97 8.70
N TYR A 175 -16.21 3.25 8.62
CA TYR A 175 -15.74 4.07 9.72
C TYR A 175 -16.44 5.42 9.73
N ASP A 176 -16.97 5.77 10.89
CA ASP A 176 -17.29 7.16 11.21
C ASP A 176 -16.01 7.84 11.71
N LEU A 177 -15.65 8.94 11.07
CA LEU A 177 -14.48 9.75 11.37
C LEU A 177 -14.91 10.97 12.18
N ASP A 178 -15.26 10.76 13.45
CA ASP A 178 -15.61 11.82 14.39
C ASP A 178 -14.52 12.01 15.46
N PRO A 179 -13.90 13.20 15.59
CA PRO A 179 -14.04 14.36 14.70
C PRO A 179 -13.46 14.10 13.31
N ALA A 180 -13.93 14.87 12.31
CA ALA A 180 -13.48 14.76 10.92
C ALA A 180 -11.95 14.69 10.80
N LEU A 181 -11.43 13.73 10.04
CA LEU A 181 -9.99 13.49 9.88
C LEU A 181 -9.52 13.84 8.47
N ASP A 182 -8.25 14.25 8.32
CA ASP A 182 -7.61 14.37 7.01
C ASP A 182 -7.33 12.97 6.45
N VAL A 183 -7.85 12.70 5.25
CA VAL A 183 -7.67 11.44 4.52
C VAL A 183 -6.58 11.60 3.47
N TYR A 184 -5.68 10.63 3.43
CA TYR A 184 -4.58 10.51 2.49
C TYR A 184 -4.66 9.15 1.81
N LEU A 185 -4.50 9.11 0.49
CA LEU A 185 -4.35 7.90 -0.31
C LEU A 185 -2.97 7.91 -0.95
N ASP A 186 -2.18 6.88 -0.71
CA ASP A 186 -0.82 6.74 -1.26
C ASP A 186 0.07 7.98 -1.01
N GLY A 187 -0.17 8.66 0.11
CA GLY A 187 0.52 9.90 0.50
C GLY A 187 -0.08 11.19 -0.06
N VAL A 188 -1.04 11.12 -0.98
CA VAL A 188 -1.77 12.28 -1.52
C VAL A 188 -2.95 12.63 -0.61
N ARG A 189 -3.01 13.88 -0.13
CA ARG A 189 -4.13 14.36 0.68
C ARG A 189 -5.38 14.56 -0.17
N LEU A 190 -6.49 13.93 0.21
CA LEU A 190 -7.82 14.18 -0.37
C LEU A 190 -8.52 15.36 0.30
N GLY A 191 -8.40 15.48 1.62
CA GLY A 191 -9.09 16.50 2.41
C GLY A 191 -9.63 15.95 3.73
N ARG A 192 -10.41 16.75 4.45
CA ARG A 192 -11.10 16.29 5.66
C ARG A 192 -12.36 15.53 5.27
N ALA A 193 -12.61 14.41 5.94
CA ALA A 193 -13.79 13.60 5.75
C ALA A 193 -14.43 13.17 7.07
N ARG A 194 -15.71 12.83 7.04
CA ARG A 194 -16.49 12.34 8.19
C ARG A 194 -16.88 10.88 8.07
N THR A 195 -16.97 10.36 6.85
CA THR A 195 -17.37 8.99 6.57
C THR A 195 -16.37 8.34 5.62
N LEU A 196 -16.06 7.09 5.91
CA LEU A 196 -15.12 6.29 5.13
C LEU A 196 -15.61 4.86 5.04
N SER A 197 -15.81 4.36 3.82
CA SER A 197 -15.98 2.92 3.57
C SER A 197 -14.81 2.39 2.75
N LEU A 198 -14.29 1.24 3.15
CA LEU A 198 -13.19 0.55 2.49
C LEU A 198 -13.67 -0.77 1.92
N ARG A 199 -13.15 -1.12 0.76
CA ARG A 199 -13.28 -2.44 0.16
C ARG A 199 -11.99 -2.80 -0.58
N VAL A 200 -11.64 -4.07 -0.53
CA VAL A 200 -10.58 -4.65 -1.35
C VAL A 200 -11.17 -5.14 -2.66
N GLU A 201 -10.52 -4.81 -3.77
CA GLU A 201 -10.68 -5.44 -5.07
C GLU A 201 -9.54 -6.47 -5.24
N PRO A 202 -9.78 -7.78 -4.98
CA PRO A 202 -8.68 -8.75 -4.89
C PRO A 202 -8.02 -9.01 -6.25
N GLY A 203 -6.69 -9.03 -6.30
CA GLY A 203 -5.91 -9.31 -7.52
C GLY A 203 -6.25 -8.40 -8.71
N ALA A 204 -6.77 -7.20 -8.43
CA ALA A 204 -7.35 -6.30 -9.42
C ALA A 204 -6.33 -5.60 -10.31
N LEU A 205 -5.06 -5.53 -9.89
CA LEU A 205 -4.00 -4.87 -10.61
C LEU A 205 -2.83 -5.84 -10.84
N GLU A 206 -2.48 -6.05 -12.10
CA GLU A 206 -1.24 -6.73 -12.46
C GLU A 206 -0.08 -5.73 -12.40
N VAL A 207 0.94 -6.06 -11.61
CA VAL A 207 2.16 -5.26 -11.51
C VAL A 207 3.40 -6.05 -11.85
N TRP A 208 4.40 -5.33 -12.33
CA TRP A 208 5.70 -5.86 -12.71
C TRP A 208 6.81 -5.13 -11.99
N ILE A 209 7.72 -5.89 -11.40
CA ILE A 209 9.01 -5.40 -10.90
C ILE A 209 10.09 -5.78 -11.92
N PRO A 210 10.71 -4.81 -12.61
CA PRO A 210 11.75 -5.10 -13.58
C PRO A 210 12.91 -5.89 -12.96
N SER A 211 13.41 -6.88 -13.68
CA SER A 211 14.66 -7.54 -13.31
C SER A 211 15.81 -6.56 -13.49
N GLY A 212 16.80 -6.58 -12.59
CA GLY A 212 18.02 -5.81 -12.81
C GLY A 212 18.88 -6.51 -13.86
N SER A 213 19.32 -5.76 -14.87
CA SER A 213 20.38 -6.17 -15.79
C SER A 213 21.68 -6.47 -15.04
#